data_AF-A0A520A3M4-F1
#
_entry.id   AF-A0A520A3M4-F1
#
_cell.length_a   1.000
_cell.length_b   1.000
_cell.length_c   1.000
_cell.angle_alpha   90.00
_cell.angle_beta   90.00
_cell.angle_gamma   90.00
#
_symmetry.space_group_name_H-M   'P 1'
#
loop_
_entity.id
_entity.type
_entity.pdbx_description
1 polymer ?
#
loop_
_entity_poly.entity_id
_entity_poly.type
_entity_poly.pdbx_seq_one_letter_code
_entity_poly.pdbx_strand_id
1 'polypeptide(L)'
;TFATYGNLNNHIGVPLSVLSITEETEIAVIEMGANHQKEIELLCTIAQPTHGLISNVGMAHLDGFGGFEGVKKGKAELYAWIKANKGTAFVYADNLHLIEMSQTAALESIIYYGANKSNYVSGKLMSSDPLIELQWESNNQRYEASANLTGTYNFENILAAICIGVFFEVSPQQINDGLKGYHPKNNRSQLTKTDNNSVICDFYNANPSSMSAALENLKHLTANKKVVIIGDMFELGPESAAQHELIANQATSVQADTTIFIGKYFYERKGKVEGLFFEGPKDAFEYLTENPVKDSLVLLKGSRGMALEQLLPLL
;
A
#
# COMPACT_ATOMS: atom_id res chain seq x y z
N THR A 1 6.75 -0.02 22.55
CA THR A 1 5.68 -0.35 21.59
C THR A 1 5.98 -1.67 20.92
N PHE A 2 4.96 -2.37 20.43
CA PHE A 2 5.07 -3.59 19.61
C PHE A 2 4.37 -3.36 18.28
N ALA A 3 4.85 -3.96 17.21
CA ALA A 3 4.16 -4.01 15.92
C ALA A 3 4.32 -5.39 15.30
N THR A 4 3.30 -5.88 14.59
CA THR A 4 3.35 -7.15 13.87
C THR A 4 4.62 -7.26 13.02
N TYR A 5 5.35 -8.36 13.15
CA TYR A 5 6.55 -8.61 12.38
C TYR A 5 6.23 -9.28 11.04
N GLY A 6 6.79 -8.74 9.95
CA GLY A 6 6.64 -9.31 8.61
C GLY A 6 5.19 -9.38 8.16
N ASN A 7 4.69 -10.58 7.86
CA ASN A 7 3.32 -10.86 7.44
C ASN A 7 2.58 -11.77 8.43
N LEU A 8 2.92 -11.69 9.72
CA LEU A 8 2.23 -12.44 10.78
C LEU A 8 0.86 -11.82 11.12
N ASN A 9 -0.01 -11.74 10.10
CA ASN A 9 -1.26 -10.99 10.13
C ASN A 9 -2.51 -11.85 9.90
N ASN A 10 -2.38 -13.18 9.85
CA ASN A 10 -3.49 -14.12 9.63
C ASN A 10 -3.84 -14.91 10.91
N HIS A 11 -4.70 -15.93 10.80
CA HIS A 11 -5.18 -16.75 11.93
C HIS A 11 -4.08 -17.52 12.69
N ILE A 12 -2.87 -17.62 12.13
CA ILE A 12 -1.68 -18.14 12.83
C ILE A 12 -0.80 -16.99 13.33
N GLY A 13 -0.55 -16.00 12.47
CA GLY A 13 0.36 -14.89 12.74
C GLY A 13 -0.10 -13.94 13.83
N VAL A 14 -1.41 -13.64 13.91
CA VAL A 14 -1.96 -12.75 14.95
C VAL A 14 -1.80 -13.36 16.34
N PRO A 15 -2.17 -14.63 16.62
CA PRO A 15 -1.85 -15.28 17.89
C PRO A 15 -0.36 -15.20 18.27
N LEU A 16 0.54 -15.46 17.33
CA LEU A 16 1.98 -15.37 17.58
C LEU A 16 2.42 -13.94 17.91
N SER A 17 1.86 -12.95 17.22
CA SER A 17 2.11 -11.53 17.51
C SER A 17 1.64 -11.16 18.92
N VAL A 18 0.42 -11.57 19.30
CA VAL A 18 -0.14 -11.32 20.63
C VAL A 18 0.68 -11.99 21.74
N LEU A 19 1.09 -13.24 21.54
CA LEU A 19 1.93 -13.98 22.49
C LEU A 19 3.36 -13.40 22.62
N SER A 20 3.79 -12.56 21.69
CA SER A 20 5.10 -11.89 21.72
C SER A 20 5.08 -10.55 22.49
N ILE A 21 3.90 -10.08 22.90
CA ILE A 21 3.74 -8.84 23.67
C ILE A 21 4.25 -9.08 25.10
N THR A 22 5.08 -8.15 25.59
CA THR A 22 5.63 -8.19 26.96
C THR A 22 4.95 -7.17 27.87
N GLU A 23 5.13 -7.30 29.19
CA GLU A 23 4.60 -6.34 30.17
C GLU A 23 5.15 -4.91 30.00
N GLU A 24 6.29 -4.75 29.34
CA GLU A 24 6.89 -3.44 29.00
C GLU A 24 6.20 -2.77 27.80
N THR A 25 5.30 -3.46 27.11
CA THR A 25 4.64 -2.94 25.91
C THR A 25 3.41 -2.11 26.27
N GLU A 26 3.50 -0.79 26.07
CA GLU A 26 2.38 0.13 26.31
C GLU A 26 1.38 0.19 25.15
N ILE A 27 1.84 0.02 23.91
CA ILE A 27 1.03 0.05 22.70
C ILE A 27 1.46 -1.09 21.79
N ALA A 28 0.50 -1.88 21.31
CA ALA A 28 0.69 -2.93 20.30
C ALA A 28 -0.11 -2.61 19.02
N VAL A 29 0.58 -2.56 17.88
CA VAL A 29 -0.01 -2.36 16.55
C VAL A 29 -0.09 -3.71 15.85
N ILE A 30 -1.29 -4.30 15.81
CA ILE A 30 -1.53 -5.63 15.24
C ILE A 30 -2.13 -5.49 13.83
N GLU A 31 -1.36 -5.88 12.81
CA GLU A 31 -1.86 -5.96 11.44
C GLU A 31 -2.77 -7.19 11.28
N MET A 32 -3.94 -6.99 10.67
CA MET A 32 -4.90 -8.07 10.36
C MET A 32 -5.12 -8.14 8.85
N GLY A 33 -4.60 -9.20 8.24
CA GLY A 33 -4.83 -9.56 6.84
C GLY A 33 -5.99 -10.52 6.72
N ALA A 34 -6.75 -10.41 5.64
CA ALA A 34 -7.84 -11.31 5.32
C ALA A 34 -7.96 -11.52 3.81
N ASN A 35 -8.33 -12.74 3.44
CA ASN A 35 -8.65 -13.19 2.10
C ASN A 35 -10.15 -13.49 1.95
N HIS A 36 -10.83 -13.79 3.06
CA HIS A 36 -12.25 -14.12 3.08
C HIS A 36 -12.99 -13.32 4.17
N GLN A 37 -14.31 -13.24 4.04
CA GLN A 37 -15.18 -12.74 5.11
C GLN A 37 -15.08 -13.66 6.33
N LYS A 38 -15.33 -13.10 7.52
CA LYS A 38 -15.21 -13.68 8.86
C LYS A 38 -13.79 -13.87 9.40
N GLU A 39 -12.78 -13.65 8.58
CA GLU A 39 -11.39 -13.73 9.05
C GLU A 39 -11.04 -12.54 9.97
N ILE A 40 -11.37 -11.29 9.60
CA ILE A 40 -11.09 -10.13 10.47
C ILE A 40 -11.90 -10.22 11.76
N GLU A 41 -13.15 -10.69 11.71
CA GLU A 41 -13.97 -10.97 12.89
C GLU A 41 -13.23 -11.92 13.86
N LEU A 42 -12.73 -13.05 13.36
CA LEU A 42 -11.94 -14.00 14.15
C LEU A 42 -10.68 -13.35 14.73
N LEU A 43 -9.91 -12.63 13.92
CA LEU A 43 -8.67 -11.98 14.36
C LEU A 43 -8.92 -10.94 15.45
N CYS A 44 -10.03 -10.21 15.38
CA CYS A 44 -10.42 -9.27 16.43
C CYS A 44 -10.71 -9.99 17.76
N THR A 45 -11.32 -11.19 17.74
CA THR A 45 -11.54 -11.96 18.98
C THR A 45 -10.25 -12.37 19.69
N ILE A 46 -9.16 -12.49 18.92
CA ILE A 46 -7.83 -12.89 19.41
C ILE A 46 -7.07 -11.67 19.90
N ALA A 47 -6.96 -10.63 19.08
CA ALA A 47 -6.16 -9.44 19.39
C ALA A 47 -6.87 -8.44 20.32
N GLN A 48 -8.20 -8.52 20.42
CA GLN A 48 -9.05 -7.66 21.24
C GLN A 48 -8.73 -6.17 21.09
N PRO A 49 -8.73 -5.62 19.86
CA PRO A 49 -8.29 -4.24 19.64
C PRO A 49 -9.23 -3.24 20.31
N THR A 50 -8.64 -2.24 20.96
CA THR A 50 -9.35 -1.08 21.53
C THR A 50 -9.49 0.06 20.53
N HIS A 51 -8.63 0.09 19.50
CA HIS A 51 -8.62 1.06 18.43
C HIS A 51 -8.58 0.35 17.07
N GLY A 52 -9.29 0.88 16.08
CA GLY A 52 -9.35 0.31 14.73
C GLY A 52 -8.96 1.31 13.65
N LEU A 53 -8.17 0.87 12.67
CA LEU A 53 -7.87 1.60 11.45
C LEU A 53 -8.08 0.65 10.27
N ILE A 54 -8.89 1.09 9.30
CA ILE A 54 -8.92 0.49 7.96
C ILE A 54 -8.20 1.50 7.06
N SER A 55 -7.02 1.14 6.58
CA SER A 55 -6.16 2.08 5.83
C SER A 55 -6.79 2.51 4.50
N ASN A 56 -7.34 1.55 3.74
CA ASN A 56 -8.11 1.79 2.53
C ASN A 56 -9.00 0.59 2.16
N VAL A 57 -9.81 0.80 1.12
CA VAL A 57 -10.60 -0.23 0.46
C VAL A 57 -10.22 -0.24 -1.03
N GLY A 58 -9.41 -1.22 -1.42
CA GLY A 58 -8.98 -1.44 -2.80
C GLY A 58 -9.43 -2.79 -3.35
N MET A 59 -9.11 -3.06 -4.61
CA MET A 59 -9.45 -4.29 -5.32
C MET A 59 -8.46 -5.44 -5.03
N ALA A 60 -8.28 -5.80 -3.76
CA ALA A 60 -7.40 -6.92 -3.35
C ALA A 60 -8.22 -8.16 -2.97
N HIS A 61 -7.70 -9.35 -3.24
CA HIS A 61 -8.31 -10.65 -2.89
C HIS A 61 -9.78 -10.78 -3.35
N LEU A 62 -10.11 -10.23 -4.53
CA LEU A 62 -11.49 -10.14 -5.01
C LEU A 62 -12.19 -11.50 -5.03
N ASP A 63 -11.48 -12.56 -5.41
CA ASP A 63 -12.04 -13.91 -5.51
C ASP A 63 -12.51 -14.43 -4.14
N GLY A 64 -11.64 -14.37 -3.12
CA GLY A 64 -11.95 -14.87 -1.78
C GLY A 64 -13.03 -14.06 -1.06
N PHE A 65 -13.14 -12.76 -1.35
CA PHE A 65 -14.17 -11.91 -0.76
C PHE A 65 -15.52 -11.94 -1.50
N GLY A 66 -15.55 -12.39 -2.76
CA GLY A 66 -16.74 -12.31 -3.62
C GLY A 66 -16.94 -10.93 -4.24
N GLY A 67 -15.86 -10.27 -4.65
CA GLY A 67 -15.84 -8.96 -5.30
C GLY A 67 -15.66 -7.77 -4.34
N PHE A 68 -15.72 -6.55 -4.88
CA PHE A 68 -15.40 -5.32 -4.16
C PHE A 68 -16.30 -5.07 -2.94
N GLU A 69 -17.61 -5.28 -3.05
CA GLU A 69 -18.52 -5.16 -1.90
C GLU A 69 -18.25 -6.24 -0.84
N GLY A 70 -17.75 -7.41 -1.25
CA GLY A 70 -17.25 -8.44 -0.36
C GLY A 70 -16.04 -7.96 0.45
N VAL A 71 -15.10 -7.27 -0.20
CA VAL A 71 -13.91 -6.68 0.45
C VAL A 71 -14.34 -5.64 1.49
N LYS A 72 -15.29 -4.75 1.15
CA LYS A 72 -15.87 -3.78 2.09
C LYS A 72 -16.46 -4.48 3.31
N LYS A 73 -17.29 -5.50 3.11
CA LYS A 73 -17.92 -6.28 4.20
C LYS A 73 -16.89 -6.95 5.09
N GLY A 74 -15.92 -7.64 4.49
CA GLY A 74 -14.85 -8.33 5.24
C GLY A 74 -14.01 -7.37 6.08
N LYS A 75 -13.62 -6.21 5.52
CA LYS A 75 -12.88 -5.20 6.29
C LYS A 75 -13.74 -4.51 7.37
N ALA A 76 -15.04 -4.30 7.11
CA ALA A 76 -15.97 -3.68 8.06
C ALA A 76 -16.17 -4.49 9.35
N GLU A 77 -15.78 -5.76 9.38
CA GLU A 77 -15.78 -6.60 10.58
C GLU A 77 -14.95 -5.97 11.72
N LEU A 78 -13.87 -5.25 11.40
CA LEU A 78 -13.11 -4.48 12.39
C LEU A 78 -13.97 -3.38 13.03
N TYR A 79 -14.71 -2.60 12.23
CA TYR A 79 -15.60 -1.56 12.76
C TYR A 79 -16.77 -2.15 13.55
N ALA A 80 -17.29 -3.32 13.16
CA ALA A 80 -18.28 -4.03 13.95
C ALA A 80 -17.74 -4.41 15.35
N TRP A 81 -16.50 -4.91 15.43
CA TRP A 81 -15.82 -5.19 16.70
C TRP A 81 -15.63 -3.92 17.54
N ILE A 82 -15.09 -2.85 16.94
CA ILE A 82 -14.85 -1.58 17.64
C ILE A 82 -16.14 -1.01 18.22
N LYS A 83 -17.25 -1.03 17.45
CA LYS A 83 -18.56 -0.64 17.96
C LYS A 83 -19.00 -1.47 19.17
N ALA A 84 -18.98 -2.80 19.02
CA ALA A 84 -19.46 -3.70 20.06
C ALA A 84 -18.70 -3.53 21.39
N ASN A 85 -17.43 -3.14 21.31
CA ASN A 85 -16.54 -2.96 22.45
C ASN A 85 -16.32 -1.49 22.84
N LYS A 86 -17.08 -0.55 22.26
CA LYS A 86 -16.98 0.90 22.53
C LYS A 86 -15.56 1.46 22.34
N GLY A 87 -14.84 0.92 21.37
CA GLY A 87 -13.51 1.39 20.99
C GLY A 87 -13.57 2.64 20.11
N THR A 88 -12.39 3.08 19.68
CA THR A 88 -12.22 4.27 18.82
C THR A 88 -11.73 3.87 17.43
N ALA A 89 -12.31 4.45 16.38
CA ALA A 89 -11.83 4.24 15.02
C ALA A 89 -11.12 5.48 14.46
N PHE A 90 -10.02 5.24 13.74
CA PHE A 90 -9.38 6.23 12.89
C PHE A 90 -9.93 6.08 11.46
N VAL A 91 -10.41 7.18 10.87
CA VAL A 91 -11.08 7.16 9.56
C VAL A 91 -10.49 8.23 8.66
N TYR A 92 -10.01 7.83 7.48
CA TYR A 92 -9.56 8.77 6.45
C TYR A 92 -10.77 9.45 5.81
N ALA A 93 -10.92 10.75 6.07
CA ALA A 93 -12.09 11.52 5.70
C ALA A 93 -12.24 11.77 4.19
N ASP A 94 -11.15 11.67 3.43
CA ASP A 94 -11.17 11.87 1.99
C ASP A 94 -11.51 10.58 1.21
N ASN A 95 -11.72 9.46 1.91
CA ASN A 95 -12.14 8.19 1.33
C ASN A 95 -13.62 7.92 1.59
N LEU A 96 -14.44 8.06 0.54
CA LEU A 96 -15.90 7.91 0.63
C LEU A 96 -16.34 6.51 1.13
N HIS A 97 -15.60 5.45 0.80
CA HIS A 97 -15.94 4.10 1.27
C HIS A 97 -15.69 3.94 2.77
N LEU A 98 -14.62 4.52 3.30
CA LEU A 98 -14.34 4.50 4.75
C LEU A 98 -15.36 5.34 5.53
N ILE A 99 -15.79 6.47 4.98
CA ILE A 99 -16.90 7.26 5.53
C ILE A 99 -18.19 6.43 5.54
N GLU A 100 -18.58 5.85 4.41
CA GLU A 100 -19.78 5.01 4.27
C GLU A 100 -19.75 3.83 5.26
N MET A 101 -18.62 3.13 5.36
CA MET A 101 -18.44 1.98 6.26
C MET A 101 -18.53 2.39 7.74
N SER A 102 -17.92 3.50 8.14
CA SER A 102 -17.97 3.99 9.53
C SER A 102 -19.39 4.44 9.93
N GLN A 103 -20.11 5.09 9.02
CA GLN A 103 -21.53 5.47 9.20
C GLN A 103 -22.45 4.25 9.26
N THR A 104 -22.25 3.28 8.37
CA THR A 104 -23.04 2.03 8.34
C THR A 104 -22.84 1.22 9.60
N ALA A 105 -21.59 1.15 10.10
CA ALA A 105 -21.32 0.55 11.39
C ALA A 105 -21.98 1.35 12.53
N ALA A 106 -22.22 2.65 12.36
CA ALA A 106 -22.70 3.58 13.38
C ALA A 106 -21.77 3.58 14.60
N LEU A 107 -20.50 3.89 14.34
CA LEU A 107 -19.47 4.07 15.35
C LEU A 107 -19.73 5.33 16.17
N GLU A 108 -19.51 5.24 17.49
CA GLU A 108 -19.73 6.34 18.43
C GLU A 108 -18.49 7.23 18.60
N SER A 109 -17.29 6.63 18.60
CA SER A 109 -16.00 7.31 18.75
C SER A 109 -15.19 7.21 17.46
N ILE A 110 -15.09 8.32 16.74
CA ILE A 110 -14.36 8.41 15.48
C ILE A 110 -13.40 9.59 15.52
N ILE A 111 -12.15 9.32 15.13
CA ILE A 111 -11.11 10.34 14.92
C ILE A 111 -10.85 10.43 13.42
N TYR A 112 -11.26 11.56 12.83
CA TYR A 112 -11.08 11.81 11.40
C TYR A 112 -9.71 12.43 11.12
N TYR A 113 -9.08 11.98 10.03
CA TYR A 113 -7.90 12.61 9.45
C TYR A 113 -8.07 12.81 7.94
N GLY A 114 -7.40 13.81 7.35
CA GLY A 114 -7.40 13.99 5.89
C GLY A 114 -7.10 15.42 5.44
N ALA A 115 -7.52 15.83 4.25
CA ALA A 115 -7.17 17.14 3.71
C ALA A 115 -7.94 18.30 4.38
N ASN A 116 -9.14 18.04 4.90
CA ASN A 116 -9.98 19.06 5.50
C ASN A 116 -9.45 19.52 6.88
N LYS A 117 -9.35 20.84 7.10
CA LYS A 117 -8.87 21.45 8.35
C LYS A 117 -9.76 21.20 9.58
N SER A 118 -10.99 20.76 9.38
CA SER A 118 -11.89 20.38 10.48
C SER A 118 -11.62 18.99 11.06
N ASN A 119 -10.76 18.20 10.40
CA ASN A 119 -10.32 16.92 10.91
C ASN A 119 -9.42 17.06 12.14
N TYR A 120 -9.32 16.01 12.96
CA TYR A 120 -8.46 15.97 14.14
C TYR A 120 -6.99 16.18 13.76
N VAL A 121 -6.56 15.55 12.67
CA VAL A 121 -5.33 15.89 11.95
C VAL A 121 -5.67 16.20 10.51
N SER A 122 -5.16 17.32 10.01
CA SER A 122 -5.26 17.64 8.60
C SER A 122 -3.90 17.68 7.92
N GLY A 123 -3.87 17.45 6.61
CA GLY A 123 -2.62 17.40 5.87
C GLY A 123 -2.72 17.93 4.46
N LYS A 124 -1.57 18.37 3.93
CA LYS A 124 -1.40 18.75 2.53
C LYS A 124 -0.10 18.20 1.99
N LEU A 125 -0.16 17.53 0.84
CA LEU A 125 1.00 17.11 0.09
C LEU A 125 1.72 18.35 -0.50
N MET A 126 3.03 18.45 -0.26
CA MET A 126 3.86 19.57 -0.72
C MET A 126 4.72 19.16 -1.92
N SER A 127 5.35 17.98 -1.85
CA SER A 127 6.14 17.39 -2.93
C SER A 127 6.04 15.86 -2.88
N SER A 128 6.25 15.20 -4.01
CA SER A 128 6.31 13.73 -4.11
C SER A 128 7.32 13.27 -5.17
N ASP A 129 8.32 14.09 -5.48
CA ASP A 129 9.32 13.81 -6.51
C ASP A 129 10.77 13.86 -5.94
N PRO A 130 11.43 12.71 -5.74
CA PRO A 130 10.86 11.36 -5.72
C PRO A 130 10.21 10.99 -4.38
N LEU A 131 10.55 11.72 -3.31
CA LEU A 131 10.11 11.45 -1.94
C LEU A 131 8.99 12.40 -1.51
N ILE A 132 8.21 11.96 -0.53
CA ILE A 132 7.07 12.71 -0.01
C ILE A 132 7.54 13.78 0.97
N GLU A 133 7.12 15.02 0.70
CA GLU A 133 7.12 16.12 1.65
C GLU A 133 5.67 16.54 1.89
N LEU A 134 5.33 16.78 3.14
CA LEU A 134 3.99 17.17 3.53
C LEU A 134 4.00 18.20 4.63
N GLN A 135 2.89 18.93 4.69
CA GLN A 135 2.53 19.76 5.82
C GLN A 135 1.35 19.10 6.54
N TRP A 136 1.36 19.11 7.86
CA TRP A 136 0.24 18.64 8.65
C TRP A 136 -0.11 19.63 9.76
N GLU A 137 -1.39 19.69 10.13
CA GLU A 137 -1.92 20.57 11.15
C GLU A 137 -2.70 19.76 12.20
N SER A 138 -2.50 20.10 13.47
CA SER A 138 -3.26 19.60 14.62
C SER A 138 -3.35 20.71 15.66
N ASN A 139 -4.48 20.83 16.36
CA ASN A 139 -4.69 21.86 17.39
C ASN A 139 -4.37 23.29 16.91
N ASN A 140 -4.70 23.61 15.65
CA ASN A 140 -4.38 24.88 14.97
C ASN A 140 -2.88 25.22 14.88
N GLN A 141 -2.00 24.24 15.11
CA GLN A 141 -0.57 24.34 14.88
C GLN A 141 -0.20 23.59 13.61
N ARG A 142 0.86 24.05 12.95
CA ARG A 142 1.31 23.56 11.65
C ARG A 142 2.74 23.06 11.75
N TYR A 143 2.98 21.93 11.10
CA TYR A 143 4.27 21.26 11.07
C TYR A 143 4.58 20.80 9.65
N GLU A 144 5.87 20.67 9.36
CA GLU A 144 6.37 20.17 8.08
C GLU A 144 7.14 18.88 8.33
N ALA A 145 6.92 17.89 7.48
CA ALA A 145 7.52 16.57 7.58
C ALA A 145 7.99 16.10 6.21
N SER A 146 8.99 15.24 6.21
CA SER A 146 9.42 14.47 5.05
C SER A 146 9.48 12.99 5.41
N ALA A 147 9.21 12.14 4.42
CA ALA A 147 9.24 10.70 4.57
C ALA A 147 10.07 10.06 3.45
N ASN A 148 10.86 9.03 3.75
CA ASN A 148 11.58 8.28 2.71
C ASN A 148 10.68 7.27 1.99
N LEU A 149 9.49 7.73 1.59
CA LEU A 149 8.52 6.99 0.81
C LEU A 149 8.23 7.72 -0.48
N THR A 150 8.09 6.95 -1.55
CA THR A 150 7.63 7.44 -2.85
C THR A 150 6.12 7.23 -2.96
N GLY A 151 5.46 7.92 -3.90
CA GLY A 151 4.03 7.67 -4.17
C GLY A 151 3.09 8.57 -3.40
N THR A 152 2.32 9.39 -4.11
CA THR A 152 1.23 10.20 -3.51
C THR A 152 0.23 9.34 -2.72
N TYR A 153 0.06 8.07 -3.10
CA TYR A 153 -0.78 7.10 -2.38
C TYR A 153 -0.27 6.73 -0.97
N ASN A 154 0.99 7.02 -0.62
CA ASN A 154 1.46 6.85 0.76
C ASN A 154 1.09 8.05 1.66
N PHE A 155 0.61 9.14 1.09
CA PHE A 155 0.18 10.31 1.87
C PHE A 155 -0.93 9.96 2.87
N GLU A 156 -1.93 9.16 2.48
CA GLU A 156 -2.99 8.71 3.40
C GLU A 156 -2.43 7.85 4.56
N ASN A 157 -1.45 6.99 4.29
CA ASN A 157 -0.80 6.15 5.30
C ASN A 157 0.03 6.99 6.28
N ILE A 158 0.75 7.99 5.77
CA ILE A 158 1.52 8.93 6.57
C ILE A 158 0.58 9.74 7.48
N LEU A 159 -0.52 10.26 6.95
CA LEU A 159 -1.51 10.98 7.77
C LEU A 159 -2.17 10.09 8.82
N ALA A 160 -2.42 8.81 8.52
CA ALA A 160 -2.92 7.86 9.50
C ALA A 160 -1.93 7.69 10.66
N ALA A 161 -0.63 7.51 10.36
CA ALA A 161 0.42 7.39 11.36
C ALA A 161 0.57 8.66 12.21
N ILE A 162 0.51 9.85 11.60
CA ILE A 162 0.50 11.14 12.30
C ILE A 162 -0.72 11.23 13.22
N CYS A 163 -1.92 10.91 12.71
CA CYS A 163 -3.16 10.97 13.47
C CYS A 163 -3.11 10.09 14.72
N ILE A 164 -2.63 8.85 14.57
CA ILE A 164 -2.43 7.92 15.69
C ILE A 164 -1.39 8.48 16.67
N GLY A 165 -0.25 8.97 16.18
CA GLY A 165 0.79 9.56 17.02
C GLY A 165 0.29 10.74 17.85
N VAL A 166 -0.44 11.67 17.21
CA VAL A 166 -1.06 12.83 17.88
C VAL A 166 -2.07 12.37 18.93
N PHE A 167 -2.92 11.40 18.60
CA PHE A 167 -3.94 10.88 19.51
C PHE A 167 -3.33 10.27 20.78
N PHE A 168 -2.18 9.58 20.65
CA PHE A 168 -1.41 9.04 21.77
C PHE A 168 -0.33 9.99 22.30
N GLU A 169 -0.50 11.30 22.06
CA GLU A 169 0.33 12.37 22.65
C GLU A 169 1.83 12.31 22.30
N VAL A 170 2.20 11.63 21.20
CA VAL A 170 3.55 11.69 20.66
C VAL A 170 3.82 13.10 20.16
N SER A 171 4.95 13.69 20.58
CA SER A 171 5.24 15.08 20.23
C SER A 171 5.40 15.26 18.71
N PRO A 172 5.05 16.43 18.14
CA PRO A 172 5.22 16.70 16.71
C PRO A 172 6.65 16.46 16.20
N GLN A 173 7.65 16.77 17.03
CA GLN A 173 9.06 16.51 16.72
C GLN A 173 9.33 15.00 16.58
N GLN A 174 8.89 14.18 17.54
CA GLN A 174 9.06 12.73 17.48
C GLN A 174 8.31 12.09 16.31
N ILE A 175 7.12 12.60 15.97
CA ILE A 175 6.37 12.15 14.79
C ILE A 175 7.19 12.43 13.53
N ASN A 176 7.66 13.67 13.35
CA ASN A 176 8.43 14.06 12.18
C ASN A 176 9.76 13.29 12.08
N ASP A 177 10.46 13.10 13.20
CA ASP A 177 11.68 12.31 13.26
C ASP A 177 11.42 10.83 12.93
N GLY A 178 10.30 10.27 13.39
CA GLY A 178 9.87 8.92 13.06
C GLY A 178 9.58 8.72 11.57
N LEU A 179 8.87 9.67 10.95
CA LEU A 179 8.60 9.66 9.51
C LEU A 179 9.89 9.77 8.69
N LYS A 180 10.78 10.69 9.07
CA LYS A 180 12.07 10.90 8.42
C LYS A 180 13.05 9.75 8.65
N GLY A 181 12.94 9.03 9.77
CA GLY A 181 13.76 7.87 10.10
C GLY A 181 13.27 6.57 9.47
N TYR A 182 12.01 6.53 9.00
CA TYR A 182 11.48 5.34 8.34
C TYR A 182 12.08 5.17 6.94
N HIS A 183 12.69 4.02 6.72
CA HIS A 183 13.17 3.58 5.42
C HIS A 183 12.51 2.23 5.09
N PRO A 184 11.70 2.14 4.03
CA PRO A 184 11.09 0.88 3.65
C PRO A 184 12.19 -0.14 3.28
N LYS A 185 12.13 -1.32 3.89
CA LYS A 185 13.02 -2.48 3.60
C LYS A 185 12.25 -3.70 3.11
N ASN A 186 10.95 -3.53 2.86
CA ASN A 186 10.00 -4.59 2.57
C ASN A 186 9.56 -4.60 1.10
N ASN A 187 10.28 -3.89 0.21
CA ASN A 187 9.96 -3.78 -1.22
C ASN A 187 8.56 -3.19 -1.48
N ARG A 188 8.16 -2.19 -0.69
CA ARG A 188 6.93 -1.41 -0.86
C ARG A 188 7.29 0.05 -1.04
N SER A 189 7.07 0.58 -2.25
CA SER A 189 7.39 1.98 -2.61
C SER A 189 8.84 2.38 -2.29
N GLN A 190 9.76 1.42 -2.31
CA GLN A 190 11.14 1.58 -1.86
C GLN A 190 12.00 2.08 -3.02
N LEU A 191 12.53 3.30 -2.91
CA LEU A 191 13.50 3.81 -3.87
C LEU A 191 14.89 3.23 -3.56
N THR A 192 15.39 2.39 -4.45
CA THR A 192 16.70 1.73 -4.35
C THR A 192 17.59 2.23 -5.48
N LYS A 193 18.80 2.68 -5.13
CA LYS A 193 19.82 3.02 -6.13
C LYS A 193 20.68 1.80 -6.40
N THR A 194 20.77 1.41 -7.66
CA THR A 194 21.65 0.33 -8.14
C THR A 194 22.87 0.95 -8.81
N ASP A 195 23.78 0.12 -9.32
CA ASP A 195 24.95 0.61 -10.05
C ASP A 195 24.58 1.36 -11.34
N ASN A 196 23.40 1.05 -11.91
CA ASN A 196 22.98 1.57 -13.22
C ASN A 196 21.71 2.44 -13.17
N ASN A 197 20.84 2.29 -12.17
CA ASN A 197 19.49 2.86 -12.19
C ASN A 197 19.02 3.35 -10.81
N SER A 198 17.89 4.06 -10.82
CA SER A 198 17.05 4.25 -9.64
C SER A 198 15.80 3.39 -9.80
N VAL A 199 15.59 2.46 -8.88
CA VAL A 199 14.51 1.46 -8.96
C VAL A 199 13.50 1.71 -7.85
N ILE A 200 12.24 1.91 -8.22
CA ILE A 200 11.10 1.87 -7.31
C ILE A 200 10.69 0.41 -7.16
N CYS A 201 11.18 -0.21 -6.09
CA CYS A 201 10.86 -1.57 -5.70
C CYS A 201 9.47 -1.60 -5.05
N ASP A 202 8.50 -2.18 -5.74
CA ASP A 202 7.12 -2.33 -5.26
C ASP A 202 6.52 -3.71 -5.61
N PHE A 203 7.34 -4.76 -5.49
CA PHE A 203 7.02 -6.15 -5.85
C PHE A 203 6.72 -7.05 -4.64
N TYR A 204 6.41 -6.48 -3.48
CA TYR A 204 5.92 -7.28 -2.35
C TYR A 204 4.57 -7.93 -2.67
N ASN A 205 3.64 -7.17 -3.26
CA ASN A 205 2.38 -7.66 -3.78
C ASN A 205 1.85 -6.69 -4.85
N ALA A 206 0.88 -7.13 -5.64
CA ALA A 206 0.17 -6.29 -6.58
C ALA A 206 -1.32 -6.65 -6.65
N ASN A 207 -2.11 -5.61 -6.79
CA ASN A 207 -3.53 -5.63 -7.12
C ASN A 207 -3.84 -4.42 -8.02
N PRO A 208 -5.01 -4.38 -8.69
CA PRO A 208 -5.32 -3.34 -9.67
C PRO A 208 -5.20 -1.92 -9.11
N SER A 209 -5.77 -1.66 -7.93
CA SER A 209 -5.71 -0.34 -7.29
C SER A 209 -4.26 0.11 -7.03
N SER A 210 -3.41 -0.78 -6.51
CA SER A 210 -2.00 -0.48 -6.26
C SER A 210 -1.17 -0.33 -7.54
N MET A 211 -1.47 -1.10 -8.59
CA MET A 211 -0.82 -0.98 -9.90
C MET A 211 -1.11 0.38 -10.52
N SER A 212 -2.39 0.76 -10.56
CA SER A 212 -2.80 2.07 -11.07
C SER A 212 -2.11 3.21 -10.32
N ALA A 213 -2.05 3.14 -8.99
CA ALA A 213 -1.39 4.15 -8.16
C ALA A 213 0.12 4.24 -8.42
N ALA A 214 0.80 3.10 -8.61
CA ALA A 214 2.23 3.07 -8.91
C ALA A 214 2.55 3.64 -10.31
N LEU A 215 1.73 3.31 -11.31
CA LEU A 215 1.86 3.83 -12.68
C LEU A 215 1.58 5.33 -12.75
N GLU A 216 0.51 5.80 -12.09
CA GLU A 216 0.20 7.22 -12.02
C GLU A 216 1.31 7.99 -11.29
N ASN A 217 1.86 7.44 -10.20
CA ASN A 217 3.02 8.05 -9.55
C ASN A 217 4.22 8.16 -10.51
N LEU A 218 4.59 7.06 -11.18
CA LEU A 218 5.73 7.07 -12.11
C LEU A 218 5.55 8.10 -13.23
N LYS A 219 4.32 8.33 -13.70
CA LYS A 219 4.01 9.35 -14.71
C LYS A 219 4.41 10.75 -14.26
N HIS A 220 4.21 11.09 -12.98
CA HIS A 220 4.52 12.42 -12.41
C HIS A 220 5.97 12.61 -11.98
N LEU A 221 6.74 11.52 -11.79
CA LEU A 221 8.15 11.63 -11.38
C LEU A 221 9.03 12.20 -12.49
N THR A 222 10.02 13.02 -12.14
CA THR A 222 10.98 13.57 -13.11
C THR A 222 12.10 12.57 -13.35
N ALA A 223 12.30 12.16 -14.61
CA ALA A 223 13.42 11.32 -15.02
C ALA A 223 13.74 11.50 -16.52
N ASN A 224 15.01 11.36 -16.90
CA ASN A 224 15.43 11.40 -18.31
C ASN A 224 14.93 10.19 -19.09
N LYS A 225 14.95 9.02 -18.45
CA LYS A 225 14.42 7.76 -18.98
C LYS A 225 13.57 7.07 -17.93
N LYS A 226 12.44 6.54 -18.33
CA LYS A 226 11.54 5.74 -17.48
C LYS A 226 11.40 4.34 -18.03
N VAL A 227 11.39 3.36 -17.15
CA VAL A 227 11.11 1.97 -17.51
C VAL A 227 10.03 1.42 -16.58
N VAL A 228 9.03 0.77 -17.17
CA VAL A 228 7.96 0.08 -16.44
C VAL A 228 8.22 -1.42 -16.57
N ILE A 229 8.37 -2.13 -15.45
CA ILE A 229 8.46 -3.58 -15.40
C ILE A 229 7.38 -4.09 -14.45
N ILE A 230 6.31 -4.64 -15.01
CA ILE A 230 5.17 -5.13 -14.23
C ILE A 230 4.88 -6.61 -14.46
N GLY A 231 4.61 -7.32 -13.36
CA GLY A 231 4.23 -8.73 -13.34
C GLY A 231 2.75 -8.94 -13.01
N ASP A 232 2.22 -10.12 -13.37
CA ASP A 232 0.83 -10.49 -13.12
C ASP A 232 0.37 -10.20 -11.69
N MET A 233 -0.92 -9.86 -11.59
CA MET A 233 -1.68 -9.69 -10.35
C MET A 233 -2.45 -10.99 -10.05
N PHE A 234 -2.35 -11.49 -8.84
CA PHE A 234 -3.03 -12.73 -8.42
C PHE A 234 -4.31 -12.47 -7.62
N GLU A 235 -5.10 -13.53 -7.42
CA GLU A 235 -6.30 -13.55 -6.57
C GLU A 235 -7.44 -12.62 -7.04
N LEU A 236 -7.51 -12.40 -8.36
CA LEU A 236 -8.56 -11.59 -9.00
C LEU A 236 -9.75 -12.42 -9.51
N GLY A 237 -9.61 -13.74 -9.60
CA GLY A 237 -10.69 -14.62 -10.08
C GLY A 237 -11.16 -14.23 -11.49
N PRO A 238 -12.48 -14.19 -11.75
CA PRO A 238 -13.06 -13.80 -13.04
C PRO A 238 -12.68 -12.40 -13.54
N GLU A 239 -12.33 -11.49 -12.64
CA GLU A 239 -11.94 -10.11 -12.96
C GLU A 239 -10.53 -10.02 -13.58
N SER A 240 -9.73 -11.10 -13.49
CA SER A 240 -8.31 -11.07 -13.86
C SER A 240 -8.08 -10.51 -15.28
N ALA A 241 -8.81 -10.99 -16.28
CA ALA A 241 -8.61 -10.57 -17.67
C ALA A 241 -8.89 -9.06 -17.87
N ALA A 242 -10.01 -8.58 -17.34
CA ALA A 242 -10.40 -7.17 -17.46
C ALA A 242 -9.44 -6.25 -16.71
N GLN A 243 -8.99 -6.64 -15.52
CA GLN A 243 -8.08 -5.83 -14.73
C GLN A 243 -6.66 -5.81 -15.30
N HIS A 244 -6.14 -6.92 -15.84
CA HIS A 244 -4.84 -6.90 -16.54
C HIS A 244 -4.88 -6.05 -17.81
N GLU A 245 -6.00 -6.05 -18.53
CA GLU A 245 -6.20 -5.16 -19.69
C GLU A 245 -6.21 -3.69 -19.28
N LEU A 246 -6.92 -3.34 -18.21
CA LEU A 246 -6.91 -1.98 -17.65
C LEU A 246 -5.49 -1.53 -17.29
N ILE A 247 -4.74 -2.35 -16.55
CA ILE A 247 -3.38 -2.02 -16.12
C ILE A 247 -2.42 -1.94 -17.31
N ALA A 248 -2.56 -2.82 -18.31
CA ALA A 248 -1.74 -2.77 -19.52
C ALA A 248 -1.94 -1.44 -20.28
N ASN A 249 -3.20 -1.01 -20.43
CA ASN A 249 -3.53 0.28 -21.05
C ASN A 249 -2.97 1.46 -20.23
N GLN A 250 -3.11 1.44 -18.90
CA GLN A 250 -2.56 2.48 -18.04
C GLN A 250 -1.03 2.56 -18.12
N ALA A 251 -0.35 1.42 -18.20
CA ALA A 251 1.11 1.37 -18.30
C ALA A 251 1.61 2.09 -19.55
N THR A 252 0.95 1.93 -20.69
CA THR A 252 1.30 2.68 -21.91
C THR A 252 1.09 4.18 -21.79
N SER A 253 0.12 4.62 -20.99
CA SER A 253 -0.14 6.05 -20.77
C SER A 253 0.94 6.78 -19.96
N VAL A 254 1.88 6.03 -19.34
CA VAL A 254 3.06 6.58 -18.66
C VAL A 254 4.07 7.17 -19.66
N GLN A 255 4.03 6.73 -20.93
CA GLN A 255 5.00 7.11 -21.98
C GLN A 255 6.46 6.81 -21.56
N ALA A 256 6.68 5.63 -20.96
CA ALA A 256 8.01 5.15 -20.61
C ALA A 256 8.81 4.74 -21.86
N ASP A 257 10.13 4.91 -21.83
CA ASP A 257 11.06 4.48 -22.89
C ASP A 257 11.01 2.97 -23.13
N THR A 258 10.68 2.20 -22.10
CA THR A 258 10.49 0.75 -22.19
C THR A 258 9.42 0.31 -21.22
N THR A 259 8.48 -0.50 -21.71
CA THR A 259 7.45 -1.15 -20.89
C THR A 259 7.56 -2.66 -21.05
N ILE A 260 7.74 -3.37 -19.95
CA ILE A 260 7.89 -4.82 -19.87
C ILE A 260 6.74 -5.38 -19.05
N PHE A 261 6.01 -6.31 -19.64
CA PHE A 261 4.93 -7.05 -19.02
C PHE A 261 5.32 -8.52 -18.84
N ILE A 262 5.11 -9.07 -17.64
CA ILE A 262 5.59 -10.40 -17.26
C ILE A 262 4.44 -11.22 -16.66
N GLY A 263 4.28 -12.45 -17.14
CA GLY A 263 3.29 -13.38 -16.61
C GLY A 263 2.21 -13.74 -17.64
N LYS A 264 1.47 -14.81 -17.36
CA LYS A 264 0.51 -15.42 -18.27
C LYS A 264 -0.59 -14.44 -18.67
N TYR A 265 -1.18 -13.72 -17.70
CA TYR A 265 -2.32 -12.84 -17.98
C TYR A 265 -1.90 -11.61 -18.78
N PHE A 266 -0.76 -11.02 -18.44
CA PHE A 266 -0.19 -9.95 -19.26
C PHE A 266 0.24 -10.42 -20.64
N TYR A 267 0.82 -11.62 -20.76
CA TYR A 267 1.26 -12.17 -22.04
C TYR A 267 0.10 -12.33 -23.03
N GLU A 268 -1.11 -12.64 -22.58
CA GLU A 268 -2.31 -12.66 -23.42
C GLU A 268 -2.68 -11.28 -24.04
N ARG A 269 -2.08 -10.19 -23.52
CA ARG A 269 -2.26 -8.83 -24.06
C ARG A 269 -1.21 -8.48 -25.12
N LYS A 270 -0.27 -9.38 -25.43
CA LYS A 270 0.74 -9.19 -26.47
C LYS A 270 0.09 -8.82 -27.81
N GLY A 271 0.58 -7.75 -28.42
CA GLY A 271 0.06 -7.20 -29.67
C GLY A 271 -1.23 -6.37 -29.53
N LYS A 272 -1.79 -6.23 -28.32
CA LYS A 272 -2.93 -5.32 -28.06
C LYS A 272 -2.47 -3.96 -27.56
N VAL A 273 -1.34 -3.90 -26.87
CA VAL A 273 -0.68 -2.67 -26.43
C VAL A 273 0.81 -2.73 -26.74
N GLU A 274 1.47 -1.57 -26.80
CA GLU A 274 2.92 -1.47 -27.02
C GLU A 274 3.69 -1.92 -25.76
N GLY A 275 4.73 -2.72 -25.97
CA GLY A 275 5.59 -3.20 -24.90
C GLY A 275 6.24 -4.54 -25.21
N LEU A 276 7.13 -4.97 -24.32
CA LEU A 276 7.77 -6.28 -24.33
C LEU A 276 6.98 -7.22 -23.43
N PHE A 277 6.79 -8.47 -23.86
CA PHE A 277 5.94 -9.43 -23.17
C PHE A 277 6.69 -10.74 -22.95
N PHE A 278 6.67 -11.21 -21.70
CA PHE A 278 7.30 -12.45 -21.27
C PHE A 278 6.30 -13.32 -20.52
N GLU A 279 6.28 -14.63 -20.79
CA GLU A 279 5.36 -15.56 -20.10
C GLU A 279 5.71 -15.74 -18.63
N GLY A 280 7.00 -15.56 -18.28
CA GLY A 280 7.47 -15.60 -16.91
C GLY A 280 8.72 -14.75 -16.65
N PRO A 281 9.11 -14.62 -15.38
CA PRO A 281 10.24 -13.78 -14.99
C PRO A 281 11.58 -14.31 -15.49
N LYS A 282 11.68 -15.62 -15.78
CA LYS A 282 12.90 -16.22 -16.35
C LYS A 282 13.21 -15.65 -17.74
N ASP A 283 12.22 -15.57 -18.62
CA ASP A 283 12.43 -15.07 -19.98
C ASP A 283 12.75 -13.57 -19.96
N ALA A 284 12.13 -12.83 -19.04
CA ALA A 284 12.45 -11.43 -18.81
C ALA A 284 13.88 -11.24 -18.28
N PHE A 285 14.35 -12.12 -17.40
CA PHE A 285 15.72 -12.10 -16.88
C PHE A 285 16.74 -12.33 -18.00
N GLU A 286 16.51 -13.33 -18.86
CA GLU A 286 17.38 -13.62 -20.02
C GLU A 286 17.44 -12.41 -20.96
N TYR A 287 16.30 -11.80 -21.28
CA TYR A 287 16.25 -10.59 -22.10
C TYR A 287 17.00 -9.40 -21.49
N LEU A 288 16.79 -9.11 -20.20
CA LEU A 288 17.44 -8.00 -19.50
C LEU A 288 18.96 -8.21 -19.34
N THR A 289 19.42 -9.46 -19.34
CA THR A 289 20.84 -9.78 -19.36
C THR A 289 21.49 -9.36 -20.69
N GLU A 290 20.79 -9.60 -21.80
CA GLU A 290 21.26 -9.23 -23.15
C GLU A 290 21.01 -7.74 -23.48
N ASN A 291 20.01 -7.14 -22.85
CA ASN A 291 19.54 -5.77 -23.12
C ASN A 291 19.48 -4.97 -21.80
N PRO A 292 20.64 -4.59 -21.24
CA PRO A 292 20.69 -3.96 -19.92
C PRO A 292 20.01 -2.58 -19.93
N VAL A 293 19.15 -2.35 -18.94
CA VAL A 293 18.57 -1.04 -18.65
C VAL A 293 19.60 -0.20 -17.89
N LYS A 294 19.84 1.03 -18.32
CA LYS A 294 20.80 1.95 -17.68
C LYS A 294 20.29 3.37 -17.65
N ASP A 295 20.76 4.14 -16.67
CA ASP A 295 20.49 5.57 -16.48
C ASP A 295 18.99 5.90 -16.48
N SER A 296 18.19 5.00 -15.89
CA SER A 296 16.73 5.04 -15.91
C SER A 296 16.11 5.07 -14.52
N LEU A 297 14.90 5.63 -14.42
CA LEU A 297 13.99 5.43 -13.32
C LEU A 297 13.09 4.22 -13.64
N VAL A 298 13.25 3.14 -12.89
CA VAL A 298 12.56 1.86 -13.15
C VAL A 298 11.47 1.63 -12.10
N LEU A 299 10.24 1.36 -12.51
CA LEU A 299 9.23 0.77 -11.63
C LEU A 299 9.29 -0.75 -11.78
N LEU A 300 9.49 -1.47 -10.67
CA LEU A 300 9.45 -2.93 -10.62
C LEU A 300 8.31 -3.36 -9.68
N LYS A 301 7.22 -3.90 -10.23
CA LYS A 301 6.00 -4.21 -9.46
C LYS A 301 5.32 -5.50 -9.92
N GLY A 302 4.80 -6.31 -9.00
CA GLY A 302 4.08 -7.54 -9.32
C GLY A 302 3.62 -8.26 -8.06
N SER A 303 2.73 -9.25 -8.20
CA SER A 303 2.34 -10.09 -7.07
C SER A 303 3.53 -10.90 -6.55
N ARG A 304 3.52 -11.24 -5.25
CA ARG A 304 4.63 -11.92 -4.58
C ARG A 304 5.09 -13.18 -5.32
N GLY A 305 4.13 -13.98 -5.80
CA GLY A 305 4.42 -15.24 -6.49
C GLY A 305 5.06 -15.07 -7.88
N MET A 306 5.14 -13.85 -8.42
CA MET A 306 5.94 -13.56 -9.62
C MET A 306 7.45 -13.54 -9.34
N ALA A 307 7.85 -13.42 -8.08
CA ALA A 307 9.25 -13.41 -7.65
C ALA A 307 10.13 -12.42 -8.45
N LEU A 308 9.61 -11.21 -8.71
CA LEU A 308 10.32 -10.20 -9.52
C LEU A 308 11.59 -9.67 -8.86
N GLU A 309 11.81 -9.91 -7.56
CA GLU A 309 13.07 -9.60 -6.88
C GLU A 309 14.31 -10.15 -7.61
N GLN A 310 14.16 -11.26 -8.35
CA GLN A 310 15.26 -11.85 -9.11
C GLN A 310 15.76 -10.97 -10.26
N LEU A 311 14.97 -10.00 -10.72
CA LEU A 311 15.36 -9.06 -11.76
C LEU A 311 16.19 -7.89 -11.21
N LEU A 312 16.08 -7.60 -9.90
CA LEU A 312 16.70 -6.44 -9.29
C LEU A 312 18.23 -6.37 -9.48
N PRO A 313 19.00 -7.49 -9.43
CA PRO A 313 20.44 -7.44 -9.69
C PRO A 313 20.85 -7.05 -11.13
N LEU A 314 19.92 -7.09 -12.09
CA LEU A 314 20.15 -6.69 -13.49
C LEU A 314 19.82 -5.22 -13.76
N LEU A 315 19.11 -4.58 -12.81
CA LEU A 315 18.72 -3.17 -12.86
C LEU A 315 19.73 -2.36 -12.05
#